data_AF-A0A822FF51-F1
#
_entry.id   AF-A0A822FF51-F1
#
_cell.length_a   1.000
_cell.length_b   1.000
_cell.length_c   1.000
_cell.angle_alpha   90.00
_cell.angle_beta   90.00
_cell.angle_gamma   90.00
#
_symmetry.space_group_name_H-M   'P 1'
#
loop_
_entity.id
_entity.type
_entity.pdbx_description
1 polymer ?
#
loop_
_entity_poly.entity_id
_entity_poly.type
_entity_poly.pdbx_seq_one_letter_code
_entity_poly.pdbx_strand_id
1 'polypeptide(L)' 'MPSSRDDDVYQAKLAEQAERYEEMVESMKKVAKIDQELTVEERNLLS' A
#
# COMPACT_ATOMS: atom_id res chain seq x y z
N MET A 1 4.52 8.85 15.73
CA MET A 1 4.63 9.05 14.27
C MET A 1 4.05 7.78 13.65
N PRO A 2 3.05 7.87 12.76
CA PRO A 2 2.56 6.69 12.04
C PRO A 2 3.76 6.00 11.38
N SER A 3 3.76 4.67 11.39
CA SER A 3 4.85 3.91 10.81
C SER A 3 4.85 4.16 9.29
N SER A 4 6.01 4.22 8.64
CA SER A 4 6.07 4.49 7.18
C SER A 4 5.20 3.53 6.35
N ARG A 5 4.90 2.34 6.89
CA ARG A 5 3.93 1.39 6.36
C ARG A 5 2.49 1.90 6.37
N ASP A 6 2.04 2.44 7.49
CA ASP A 6 0.67 2.97 7.63
C ASP A 6 0.44 4.13 6.66
N ASP A 7 1.46 4.97 6.45
CA ASP A 7 1.42 6.08 5.50
C ASP A 7 1.36 5.56 4.05
N ASP A 8 2.16 4.55 3.68
CA ASP A 8 2.14 3.95 2.34
C ASP A 8 0.81 3.22 2.05
N VAL A 9 0.22 2.52 3.04
CA VAL A 9 -1.11 1.90 2.92
C VAL A 9 -2.20 2.95 2.79
N TYR A 10 -2.13 4.05 3.54
CA TYR A 10 -3.07 5.16 3.43
C TYR A 10 -3.01 5.83 2.05
N GLN A 11 -1.80 6.05 1.51
CA GLN A 11 -1.61 6.56 0.15
C GLN A 11 -2.16 5.60 -0.91
N ALA A 12 -1.97 4.29 -0.75
CA ALA A 12 -2.54 3.30 -1.65
C ALA A 12 -4.08 3.35 -1.68
N LYS A 13 -4.73 3.46 -0.51
CA LYS A 13 -6.20 3.61 -0.39
C LYS A 13 -6.70 4.91 -1.03
N LEU A 14 -5.96 6.01 -0.89
CA LEU A 14 -6.31 7.28 -1.51
C LEU A 14 -6.17 7.22 -3.04
N ALA A 15 -5.13 6.57 -3.54
CA ALA A 15 -4.89 6.35 -4.97
C ALA A 15 -5.97 5.44 -5.59
N GLU A 16 -6.41 4.40 -4.87
CA GLU A 16 -7.54 3.55 -5.27
C GLU A 16 -8.85 4.36 -5.41
N GLN A 17 -9.18 5.19 -4.42
CA GLN A 17 -10.36 6.08 -4.47
C GLN A 17 -10.31 7.07 -5.64
N ALA A 18 -9.11 7.43 -6.10
CA ALA A 18 -8.89 8.31 -7.23
C ALA A 18 -8.76 7.56 -8.58
N GLU A 19 -8.93 6.24 -8.59
CA GLU A 19 -8.73 5.36 -9.76
C GLU A 19 -7.31 5.46 -10.36
N ARG A 20 -6.31 5.83 -9.53
CA ARG A 20 -4.89 5.98 -9.91
C ARG A 20 -4.12 4.71 -9.57
N TYR A 21 -4.37 3.65 -10.33
CA TYR A 21 -3.81 2.32 -10.08
C TYR A 21 -2.28 2.27 -10.12
N GLU A 22 -1.61 3.08 -10.95
CA GLU A 22 -0.14 3.13 -10.98
C GLU A 22 0.45 3.57 -9.63
N GLU A 23 -0.11 4.60 -9.01
CA GLU A 23 0.34 5.12 -7.71
C GLU A 23 -0.03 4.20 -6.54
N MET A 24 -1.18 3.54 -6.64
CA MET A 24 -1.57 2.51 -5.68
C MET A 24 -0.54 1.37 -5.69
N VAL A 25 -0.17 0.88 -6.88
CA VAL A 25 0.84 -0.19 -7.04
C VAL A 25 2.22 0.26 -6.56
N GLU A 26 2.64 1.49 -6.83
CA GLU A 26 3.91 2.01 -6.31
C GLU A 26 3.94 2.06 -4.78
N SER A 27 2.84 2.48 -4.16
CA SER A 27 2.71 2.56 -2.70
C SER A 27 2.72 1.16 -2.08
N MET A 28 1.94 0.23 -2.64
CA MET A 28 1.92 -1.17 -2.17
C MET A 28 3.25 -1.90 -2.39
N LYS A 29 4.04 -1.54 -3.42
CA LYS A 29 5.41 -2.04 -3.59
C LYS A 29 6.35 -1.57 -2.49
N LYS A 30 6.14 -0.38 -1.91
CA LYS A 30 6.91 0.10 -0.75
C LYS A 30 6.53 -0.69 0.49
N VAL A 31 5.23 -0.91 0.71
CA VAL A 31 4.70 -1.77 1.79
C VAL A 31 5.30 -3.18 1.71
N ALA A 32 5.36 -3.78 0.53
CA ALA A 32 5.92 -5.11 0.30
C ALA A 32 7.44 -5.21 0.48
N LYS A 33 8.17 -4.09 0.45
CA LYS A 33 9.63 -4.04 0.69
C LYS A 33 9.98 -3.88 2.17
N ILE A 34 9.02 -3.51 3.01
CA ILE A 34 9.21 -3.52 4.46
C ILE A 34 9.21 -4.99 4.87
N ASP A 35 10.32 -5.45 5.45
CA ASP A 35 10.63 -6.85 5.82
C ASP A 35 9.75 -7.36 6.99
N GLN A 36 8.45 -7.21 6.81
CA GLN A 36 7.39 -7.49 7.76
C GLN A 36 6.25 -8.11 6.96
N GLU A 37 5.81 -9.30 7.40
CA GLU A 37 4.80 -10.11 6.73
C GLU A 37 3.61 -9.27 6.25
N LEU A 38 3.28 -9.41 4.96
CA LEU A 38 2.10 -8.79 4.37
C LEU A 38 0.85 -9.45 4.94
N THR A 39 -0.04 -8.63 5.49
CA THR A 39 -1.36 -9.08 5.93
C THR A 39 -2.21 -9.50 4.71
N VAL A 40 -3.28 -10.24 4.97
CA VAL A 40 -4.21 -10.69 3.91
C VAL A 40 -4.82 -9.50 3.15
N GLU A 41 -5.10 -8.40 3.85
CA GLU A 41 -5.69 -7.18 3.27
C GLU A 41 -4.71 -6.51 2.29
N GLU A 42 -3.43 -6.38 2.67
CA GLU A 42 -2.40 -5.77 1.81
C GLU A 42 -2.08 -6.61 0.58
N ARG A 43 -2.20 -7.93 0.67
CA ARG A 43 -2.02 -8.83 -0.48
C ARG A 43 -3.13 -8.68 -1.50
N ASN A 44 -4.37 -8.46 -1.05
CA ASN A 44 -5.50 -8.23 -1.94
C ASN A 44 -5.38 -6.91 -2.70
N LEU A 45 -4.77 -5.88 -2.10
CA LEU A 45 -4.48 -4.61 -2.76
C LEU A 45 -3.37 -4.70 -3.83
N LEU A 46 -2.63 -5.80 -3.90
CA LEU A 46 -1.57 -6.04 -4.90
C LEU A 46 -2.04 -6.83 -6.12
N SER A 47 -3.28 -7.34 -6.12
CA SER A 47 -3.84 -8.22 -7.17
C SER A 47 -4.70 -7.47 -8.17
#